data_AF-A0A314KL77-F1
#
_entry.id   AF-A0A314KL77-F1
#
_cell.length_a   1.000
_cell.length_b   1.000
_cell.length_c   1.000
_cell.angle_alpha   90.00
_cell.angle_beta   90.00
_cell.angle_gamma   90.00
#
_symmetry.space_group_name_H-M   'P 1'
#
loop_
_entity.id
_entity.type
_entity.pdbx_description
1 polymer ?
#
loop_
_entity_poly.entity_id
_entity_poly.type
_entity_poly.pdbx_seq_one_letter_code
_entity_poly.pdbx_strand_id
1 'polypeptide(L)' 'MRKERCRNILMKRRVRVECYCRRSSNYDIERKVRILHKLIPNCESSMGLERLFRETADYVLALEMRVKVMQILVNELSA' A
#
# COMPACT_ATOMS: atom_id res chain seq x y z
N MET A 1 -4.82 -3.19 55.39
CA MET A 1 -4.88 -2.29 54.21
C MET A 1 -4.21 -2.98 53.02
N ARG A 2 -4.93 -3.88 52.31
CA ARG A 2 -4.35 -4.71 51.24
C ARG A 2 -4.48 -3.99 49.88
N LYS A 3 -3.36 -3.96 49.16
CA LYS A 3 -3.06 -3.20 47.94
C LYS A 3 -3.72 -3.86 46.71
N GLU A 4 -5.04 -3.88 46.65
CA GLU A 4 -5.84 -4.57 45.61
C GLU A 4 -6.18 -3.64 44.42
N ARG A 5 -5.26 -2.78 43.96
CA ARG A 5 -5.56 -1.79 42.89
C ARG A 5 -4.54 -1.65 41.77
N CYS A 6 -3.64 -2.61 41.59
CA CYS A 6 -2.62 -2.53 40.52
C CYS A 6 -2.70 -3.61 39.43
N ARG A 7 -3.53 -4.66 39.56
CA ARG A 7 -3.58 -5.73 38.54
C ARG A 7 -4.30 -5.33 37.25
N ASN A 8 -5.31 -4.47 37.32
CA ASN A 8 -6.14 -4.16 36.15
C ASN A 8 -5.51 -3.14 35.19
N ILE A 9 -4.57 -2.31 35.66
CA ILE A 9 -3.87 -1.33 34.80
C ILE A 9 -2.79 -2.03 33.96
N LEU A 10 -2.11 -3.04 34.54
CA LEU A 10 -1.13 -3.87 33.84
C LEU A 10 -1.78 -4.76 32.77
N MET A 11 -2.99 -5.28 33.01
CA MET A 11 -3.73 -6.08 32.03
C MET A 11 -4.29 -5.24 30.87
N LYS A 12 -4.71 -3.98 31.12
CA LYS A 12 -5.20 -3.07 30.06
C LYS A 12 -4.09 -2.60 29.09
N ARG A 13 -2.82 -2.64 29.52
CA ARG A 13 -1.68 -2.38 28.63
C ARG A 13 -1.33 -3.57 27.73
N ARG A 14 -1.62 -4.80 28.15
CA ARG A 14 -1.40 -6.00 27.30
C ARG A 14 -2.42 -6.10 26.18
N VAL A 15 -3.69 -5.74 26.44
CA VAL A 15 -4.75 -5.74 25.42
C VAL A 15 -4.44 -4.73 24.30
N ARG A 16 -3.80 -3.60 24.61
CA ARG A 16 -3.46 -2.61 23.58
C ARG A 16 -2.30 -3.08 22.69
N VAL A 17 -1.45 -4.00 23.19
CA VAL A 17 -0.28 -4.53 22.49
C VAL A 17 -0.59 -5.75 21.62
N GLU A 18 -1.64 -6.49 21.96
CA GLU A 18 -2.06 -7.67 21.19
C GLU A 18 -2.84 -7.31 19.91
N CYS A 19 -3.33 -6.07 19.78
CA CYS A 19 -4.04 -5.60 18.60
C CYS A 19 -3.15 -5.39 17.36
N TYR A 20 -1.82 -5.39 17.49
CA TYR A 20 -0.93 -5.27 16.33
C TYR A 20 -0.68 -6.63 15.65
N CYS A 21 -0.98 -7.74 16.34
CA CYS A 21 -0.57 -9.08 15.94
C CYS A 21 -1.67 -9.89 15.22
N ARG A 22 -2.86 -9.30 15.01
CA ARG A 22 -3.90 -9.85 14.12
C ARG A 22 -4.40 -8.80 13.14
N ARG A 23 -3.48 -8.12 12.45
CA ARG A 23 -3.86 -7.59 11.13
C ARG A 23 -4.06 -8.83 10.26
N SER A 24 -5.32 -9.22 10.08
CA SER A 24 -5.68 -10.25 9.11
C SER A 24 -4.93 -9.95 7.82
N SER A 25 -4.30 -10.95 7.18
CA SER A 25 -3.58 -10.78 5.91
C SER A 25 -4.37 -9.95 4.89
N ASN A 26 -5.71 -10.04 4.95
CA ASN A 26 -6.65 -9.26 4.18
C ASN A 26 -6.50 -7.74 4.39
N TYR A 27 -6.28 -7.25 5.60
CA TYR A 27 -6.11 -5.81 5.88
C TYR A 27 -4.88 -5.22 5.17
N ASP A 28 -3.77 -5.97 5.15
CA ASP A 28 -2.55 -5.53 4.49
C ASP A 28 -2.72 -5.55 2.96
N ILE A 29 -3.41 -6.55 2.43
CA ILE A 29 -3.76 -6.63 1.01
C ILE A 29 -4.66 -5.45 0.61
N GLU A 30 -5.73 -5.19 1.36
CA GLU A 30 -6.62 -4.05 1.13
C GLU A 30 -5.87 -2.72 1.18
N ARG A 31 -4.93 -2.56 2.12
CA ARG A 31 -4.08 -1.36 2.18
C ARG A 31 -3.24 -1.21 0.92
N LYS A 32 -2.62 -2.28 0.43
CA LYS A 32 -1.83 -2.26 -0.81
C LYS A 32 -2.69 -1.94 -2.02
N VAL A 33 -3.88 -2.55 -2.13
CA VAL A 33 -4.85 -2.27 -3.20
C VAL A 33 -5.27 -0.80 -3.18
N ARG A 34 -5.59 -0.24 -2.00
CA ARG A 34 -5.92 1.19 -1.85
C ARG A 34 -4.77 2.11 -2.28
N ILE A 35 -3.53 1.73 -2.00
CA ILE A 35 -2.36 2.49 -2.46
C ILE A 35 -2.25 2.40 -3.98
N LEU A 36 -2.43 1.20 -4.54
CA LEU A 36 -2.36 0.98 -5.98
C LEU A 36 -3.39 1.85 -6.72
N HIS A 37 -4.65 1.89 -6.27
CA HIS A 37 -5.68 2.79 -6.83
C HIS A 37 -5.24 4.26 -6.89
N LYS A 38 -4.49 4.75 -5.89
CA LYS A 38 -4.02 6.14 -5.86
C LYS A 38 -2.85 6.42 -6.80
N LEU A 39 -2.11 5.38 -7.19
CA LEU A 39 -0.94 5.50 -8.06
C LEU A 39 -1.29 5.41 -9.53
N ILE A 40 -2.32 4.63 -9.87
CA ILE A 40 -2.69 4.36 -11.26
C ILE A 40 -3.67 5.43 -11.76
N PRO A 41 -3.37 6.11 -12.88
CA PRO A 41 -4.26 7.11 -13.45
C PRO A 41 -5.58 6.49 -13.91
N ASN A 42 -6.66 7.28 -13.90
CA ASN A 42 -8.01 6.88 -14.35
C ASN A 42 -8.61 5.67 -13.60
N CYS A 43 -8.11 5.39 -12.40
CA CYS A 43 -8.57 4.27 -11.59
C CYS A 43 -9.60 4.72 -10.56
N GLU A 44 -10.87 4.42 -10.81
CA GLU A 44 -11.94 4.70 -9.85
C GLU A 44 -11.90 3.74 -8.66
N SER A 45 -12.26 4.24 -7.47
CA SER A 45 -12.30 3.42 -6.25
C SER A 45 -13.33 2.27 -6.29
N SER A 46 -14.30 2.33 -7.20
CA SER A 46 -15.32 1.30 -7.44
C SER A 46 -14.89 0.22 -8.45
N MET A 47 -13.70 0.36 -9.03
CA MET A 47 -13.18 -0.56 -10.05
C MET A 47 -12.78 -1.91 -9.44
N GLY A 48 -13.14 -3.01 -10.11
CA GLY A 48 -12.74 -4.35 -9.68
C GLY A 48 -11.23 -4.60 -9.77
N LEU A 49 -10.73 -5.55 -8.96
CA LEU A 49 -9.30 -5.88 -8.86
C LEU A 49 -8.67 -6.30 -10.19
N GLU A 50 -9.39 -7.08 -11.01
CA GLU A 50 -8.89 -7.55 -12.30
C GLU A 50 -8.58 -6.39 -13.24
N ARG A 51 -9.53 -5.44 -13.34
CA ARG A 51 -9.33 -4.25 -14.17
C ARG A 51 -8.23 -3.36 -13.60
N LEU A 52 -8.17 -3.18 -12.27
CA LEU A 52 -7.08 -2.45 -11.61
C LEU A 52 -5.70 -3.02 -12.00
N PHE A 53 -5.53 -4.35 -11.93
CA PHE A 53 -4.24 -4.97 -12.26
C PHE A 53 -3.91 -4.90 -13.74
N ARG A 54 -4.90 -4.98 -14.62
CA ARG A 54 -4.72 -4.77 -16.06
C ARG A 54 -4.21 -3.36 -16.38
N GLU A 55 -4.92 -2.33 -15.90
CA GLU A 55 -4.50 -0.94 -16.10
C GLU A 55 -3.14 -0.66 -15.44
N THR A 56 -2.85 -1.31 -14.31
CA THR A 56 -1.54 -1.22 -13.67
C THR A 56 -0.44 -1.76 -14.59
N ALA A 57 -0.63 -2.94 -15.18
CA ALA A 57 0.35 -3.53 -16.10
C ALA A 57 0.57 -2.64 -17.33
N ASP A 58 -0.52 -2.15 -17.92
CA ASP A 58 -0.47 -1.24 -19.07
C ASP A 58 0.25 0.07 -18.71
N TYR A 59 0.02 0.61 -17.51
CA TYR A 59 0.69 1.83 -17.05
C TYR A 59 2.17 1.64 -16.77
N VAL A 60 2.58 0.50 -16.18
CA VAL A 60 3.99 0.16 -15.98
C VAL A 60 4.72 0.12 -17.33
N LEU A 61 4.16 -0.58 -18.32
CA LEU A 61 4.74 -0.65 -19.66
C LEU A 61 4.85 0.74 -20.32
N ALA A 62 3.82 1.58 -20.16
CA ALA A 62 3.84 2.93 -20.68
C ALA A 62 4.93 3.79 -20.04
N LEU A 63 5.13 3.68 -18.71
CA LEU A 63 6.19 4.39 -18.00
C LEU A 63 7.58 3.91 -18.42
N GLU A 64 7.78 2.60 -18.55
CA GLU A 64 9.06 2.04 -19.02
C GLU A 64 9.42 2.58 -20.41
N MET A 65 8.46 2.59 -21.33
CA MET A 65 8.68 3.13 -22.68
C MET A 65 8.98 4.63 -22.67
N ARG A 66 8.28 5.41 -21.83
CA ARG A 66 8.57 6.85 -21.67
C ARG A 66 9.99 7.10 -21.18
N VAL A 67 10.44 6.36 -20.18
CA VAL A 67 11.81 6.48 -19.65
C VAL A 67 12.85 6.11 -20.71
N LYS A 68 12.62 5.03 -21.47
CA LYS A 68 13.51 4.63 -22.59
C LYS A 68 13.64 5.75 -23.63
N VAL A 69 12.52 6.33 -24.05
CA VAL A 69 12.52 7.44 -25.02
C VAL A 69 13.27 8.66 -24.47
N MET A 70 13.01 9.04 -23.21
CA MET A 70 13.72 10.16 -22.57
C MET A 70 15.23 9.93 -22.53
N GLN A 71 15.67 8.70 -22.22
CA GLN A 71 17.10 8.36 -22.20
C GLN A 71 17.73 8.47 -23.59
N ILE A 72 17.05 7.98 -24.63
CA ILE A 72 17.51 8.12 -26.02
C ILE A 72 17.63 9.60 -26.38
N LEU A 73 16.60 10.41 -26.12
CA LEU A 73 16.62 11.84 -26.40
C LEU A 73 17.77 12.56 -25.68
N VAL A 74 18.00 12.26 -24.40
CA VAL A 74 19.12 12.85 -23.65
C VAL A 74 20.45 12.46 -24.28
N ASN A 75 20.65 11.17 -24.60
CA ASN A 75 21.89 10.69 -25.18
C ASN A 75 22.19 11.37 -26.53
N GLU A 76 21.20 11.46 -27.42
CA GLU A 76 21.33 12.10 -28.74
C GLU A 76 21.55 13.61 -28.65
N LEU A 77 20.94 14.29 -27.66
CA LEU A 77 21.09 15.75 -27.48
C LEU A 77 22.33 16.13 -26.66
N SER A 78 22.95 15.19 -25.96
CA SER A 78 24.15 15.39 -25.15
C SER A 78 25.45 14.97 -25.85
N ALA A 79 25.35 14.31 -27.02
CA ALA A 79 26.46 13.95 -27.89
C ALA A 79 26.93 15.17 -28.70
#